data_AF-A0A3N9MUQ4-F1
#
_entry.id   AF-A0A3N9MUQ4-F1
#
_cell.length_a   1.000
_cell.length_b   1.000
_cell.length_c   1.000
_cell.angle_alpha   90.00
_cell.angle_beta   90.00
_cell.angle_gamma   90.00
#
_symmetry.space_group_name_H-M   'P 1'
#
loop_
_entity.id
_entity.type
_entity.pdbx_description
1 polymer ?
#
loop_
_entity_poly.entity_id
_entity_poly.type
_entity_poly.pdbx_seq_one_letter_code
_entity_poly.pdbx_strand_id
1 'polypeptide(L)'
;MAEKKASLIPGVSLILIGLWFFLHQYFFFSSHWMRIYPFLLLFFALFLILETFRRNHSNSLFWGVVFFIIGLFFFLRNFGIIDYYYADEYWPVFLLAFGFGFLVLFLFNPKDWGVIIPASIFLFLGIGFSSRTFLGMFWGWDSFIEKYWPAVLIVIGLGILFQGFQNKKNK
;
A
#
# COMPACT_ATOMS: atom_id res chain seq x y z
N MET A 1 -16.41 -14.56 60.70
CA MET A 1 -16.14 -14.58 59.25
C MET A 1 -16.99 -13.48 58.63
N ALA A 2 -16.40 -12.35 58.24
CA ALA A 2 -17.14 -11.21 57.71
C ALA A 2 -17.16 -11.28 56.17
N GLU A 3 -18.34 -11.43 55.58
CA GLU A 3 -18.54 -11.36 54.14
C GLU A 3 -18.20 -9.96 53.62
N LYS A 4 -17.10 -9.86 52.88
CA LYS A 4 -16.68 -8.64 52.20
C LYS A 4 -17.60 -8.43 50.99
N LYS A 5 -18.72 -7.71 51.16
CA LYS A 5 -19.58 -7.30 50.05
C LYS A 5 -18.72 -6.51 49.06
N ALA A 6 -18.38 -7.13 47.93
CA ALA A 6 -17.67 -6.47 46.84
C ALA A 6 -18.42 -5.20 46.48
N SER A 7 -17.75 -4.05 46.55
CA SER A 7 -18.38 -2.78 46.25
C SER A 7 -18.82 -2.81 44.79
N LEU A 8 -20.13 -2.76 44.55
CA LEU A 8 -20.74 -2.74 43.22
C LEU A 8 -20.36 -1.47 42.45
N ILE A 9 -19.97 -0.42 43.18
CA ILE A 9 -19.66 0.91 42.66
C ILE A 9 -18.51 0.91 41.65
N PRO A 10 -17.31 0.37 41.93
CA PRO A 10 -16.24 0.29 40.93
C PRO A 10 -16.62 -0.53 39.69
N GLY A 11 -17.42 -1.58 39.86
CA GLY A 11 -17.90 -2.39 38.73
C GLY A 11 -18.82 -1.63 37.79
N VAL A 12 -19.80 -0.90 38.34
CA VAL A 12 -20.73 -0.07 37.56
C VAL A 12 -19.99 1.09 36.88
N SER A 13 -19.03 1.72 37.56
CA SER A 13 -18.19 2.77 36.96
C SER A 13 -17.38 2.25 35.77
N LEU A 14 -16.78 1.05 35.88
CA LEU A 14 -16.06 0.42 34.78
C LEU A 14 -16.96 0.09 33.59
N ILE A 15 -18.19 -0.38 33.83
CA ILE A 15 -19.15 -0.67 32.77
C ILE A 15 -19.57 0.63 32.05
N LEU A 16 -19.85 1.71 32.78
CA LEU A 16 -20.23 3.00 32.19
C LEU A 16 -19.07 3.62 31.39
N ILE A 17 -17.84 3.54 31.91
CA ILE A 17 -16.64 3.98 31.18
C ILE A 17 -16.44 3.13 29.92
N GLY A 18 -16.61 1.81 30.02
CA GLY A 18 -16.50 0.89 28.89
C GLY A 18 -17.55 1.18 27.80
N LEU A 19 -18.81 1.40 28.19
CA LEU A 19 -19.89 1.77 27.27
C LEU A 19 -19.64 3.12 26.61
N TRP A 20 -19.11 4.11 27.35
CA TRP A 20 -18.74 5.40 26.79
C TRP A 20 -17.65 5.27 25.72
N PHE A 21 -16.56 4.55 26.02
CA PHE A 21 -15.50 4.28 25.05
C PHE A 21 -16.02 3.50 23.84
N PHE A 22 -16.86 2.50 24.06
CA PHE A 22 -17.47 1.68 23.00
C PHE A 22 -18.35 2.52 22.06
N LEU A 23 -19.21 3.38 22.62
CA LEU A 23 -20.07 4.28 21.84
C LEU A 23 -19.24 5.32 21.06
N HIS A 24 -18.18 5.85 21.66
CA HIS A 24 -17.27 6.79 21.00
C HIS A 24 -16.47 6.13 19.87
N GLN A 25 -16.12 4.85 20.02
CA GLN A 25 -15.41 4.06 19.02
C GLN A 25 -16.31 3.68 17.82
N TYR A 26 -17.60 3.44 18.05
CA TYR A 26 -18.50 2.93 17.01
C TYR A 26 -19.23 4.01 16.19
N PHE A 27 -19.65 5.14 16.79
CA PHE A 27 -20.61 6.05 16.14
C PHE A 27 -19.98 7.28 15.47
N PHE A 28 -18.90 7.84 16.03
CA PHE A 28 -18.26 9.06 15.50
C PHE A 28 -16.99 8.79 14.70
N PHE A 29 -16.23 7.75 15.09
CA PHE A 29 -14.91 7.50 14.53
C PHE A 29 -14.97 6.95 13.10
N SER A 30 -15.84 5.99 12.78
CA SER A 30 -15.80 5.28 11.49
C SER A 30 -16.04 6.18 10.26
N SER A 31 -17.11 6.98 10.28
CA SER A 31 -17.52 7.79 9.13
C SER A 31 -16.63 9.02 8.91
N HIS A 32 -16.28 9.74 9.99
CA HIS A 32 -15.40 10.90 9.87
C HIS A 32 -13.95 10.49 9.57
N TRP A 33 -13.45 9.42 10.20
CA TRP A 33 -12.11 8.91 9.94
C TRP A 33 -11.93 8.53 8.47
N MET A 34 -12.95 7.89 7.88
CA MET A 34 -12.93 7.52 6.47
C MET A 34 -12.77 8.72 5.52
N ARG A 35 -13.28 9.89 5.92
CA ARG A 35 -13.06 11.13 5.16
C ARG A 35 -11.71 11.77 5.46
N ILE A 36 -11.19 11.65 6.68
CA ILE A 36 -10.00 12.37 7.15
C ILE A 36 -8.70 11.65 6.77
N TYR A 37 -8.61 10.32 6.93
CA TYR A 37 -7.35 9.59 6.73
C TYR A 37 -6.76 9.73 5.31
N PRO A 38 -7.54 9.81 4.21
CA PRO A 38 -6.97 10.01 2.88
C PRO A 38 -6.24 11.35 2.76
N PHE A 39 -6.75 12.41 3.40
CA PHE A 39 -6.06 13.71 3.43
C PHE A 39 -4.77 13.65 4.24
N LEU A 40 -4.76 12.94 5.38
CA LEU A 40 -3.54 12.75 6.16
C LEU A 40 -2.48 12.00 5.35
N LEU A 41 -2.87 10.95 4.63
CA LEU A 41 -1.99 10.21 3.73
C LEU A 41 -1.46 11.09 2.60
N LEU A 42 -2.32 11.86 1.93
CA LEU A 42 -1.91 12.76 0.85
C LEU A 42 -0.99 13.88 1.35
N PHE A 43 -1.30 14.47 2.51
CA PHE A 43 -0.47 15.51 3.12
C PHE A 43 0.91 14.95 3.49
N PHE A 44 0.95 13.77 4.12
CA PHE A 44 2.19 13.09 4.45
C PHE A 44 3.00 12.71 3.20
N ALA A 45 2.34 12.24 2.15
CA ALA A 45 2.98 11.93 0.87
C ALA A 45 3.59 13.17 0.22
N LEU A 46 2.84 14.27 0.14
CA LEU A 46 3.33 15.55 -0.38
C LEU A 46 4.50 16.08 0.44
N PHE A 47 4.43 15.99 1.77
CA PHE A 47 5.52 16.35 2.66
C PHE A 47 6.81 15.58 2.32
N LEU A 48 6.72 14.26 2.14
CA LEU A 48 7.87 13.43 1.77
C LEU A 48 8.43 13.78 0.39
N ILE A 49 7.57 14.02 -0.61
CA ILE A 49 7.99 14.40 -1.95
C ILE A 49 8.71 15.75 -1.92
N LEU A 50 8.17 16.75 -1.22
CA LEU A 50 8.80 18.06 -1.07
C LEU A 50 10.13 17.98 -0.30
N GLU A 51 10.19 17.14 0.74
CA GLU A 51 11.42 16.88 1.51
C GLU A 51 12.52 16.29 0.60
N THR A 52 12.16 15.39 -0.32
CA THR A 52 13.09 14.86 -1.33
C THR A 52 13.64 15.97 -2.21
N PHE A 53 12.80 16.84 -2.76
CA PHE A 53 13.29 17.94 -3.62
C PHE A 53 14.20 18.90 -2.85
N ARG A 54 13.98 19.08 -1.54
CA ARG A 54 14.82 19.92 -0.70
C ARG A 54 16.16 19.29 -0.34
N ARG A 55 16.20 17.99 -0.03
CA ARG A 55 17.38 17.31 0.53
C ARG A 55 18.05 16.31 -0.42
N ASN A 56 17.52 16.15 -1.63
CA ASN A 56 17.98 15.20 -2.66
C ASN A 56 18.12 13.74 -2.18
N HIS A 57 17.32 13.34 -1.17
CA HIS A 57 17.29 11.97 -0.67
C HIS A 57 16.28 11.11 -1.44
N SER A 58 16.79 10.19 -2.27
CA SER A 58 15.98 9.33 -3.14
C SER A 58 15.03 8.41 -2.38
N ASN A 59 15.42 7.89 -1.21
CA ASN A 59 14.57 6.96 -0.44
C ASN A 59 13.24 7.59 0.03
N SER A 60 13.23 8.89 0.33
CA SER A 60 12.00 9.59 0.75
C SER A 60 11.00 9.70 -0.40
N LEU A 61 11.50 9.75 -1.64
CA LEU A 61 10.67 9.90 -2.84
C LEU A 61 9.86 8.64 -3.10
N PHE A 62 10.48 7.48 -2.94
CA PHE A 62 9.82 6.19 -3.06
C PHE A 62 8.58 6.11 -2.16
N TRP A 63 8.76 6.37 -0.86
CA TRP A 63 7.65 6.33 0.09
C TRP A 63 6.64 7.44 -0.17
N GLY A 64 7.10 8.62 -0.58
CA GLY A 64 6.21 9.71 -1.00
C GLY A 64 5.26 9.30 -2.13
N VAL A 65 5.77 8.67 -3.19
CA VAL A 65 4.97 8.19 -4.33
C VAL A 65 4.03 7.05 -3.90
N VAL A 66 4.52 6.10 -3.10
CA VAL A 66 3.70 4.99 -2.59
C VAL A 66 2.51 5.52 -1.79
N PHE A 67 2.75 6.40 -0.81
CA PHE A 67 1.68 6.99 0.00
C PHE A 67 0.79 7.91 -0.82
N PHE A 68 1.31 8.59 -1.84
CA PHE A 68 0.52 9.44 -2.72
C PHE A 68 -0.52 8.62 -3.50
N ILE A 69 -0.10 7.51 -4.12
CA ILE A 69 -1.00 6.66 -4.91
C ILE A 69 -2.05 6.00 -4.01
N ILE A 70 -1.64 5.47 -2.85
CA ILE A 70 -2.56 4.86 -1.88
C ILE A 70 -3.54 5.91 -1.34
N GLY A 71 -3.04 7.08 -0.94
CA GLY A 71 -3.85 8.19 -0.42
C GLY A 71 -4.84 8.70 -1.47
N LEU A 72 -4.39 8.84 -2.73
CA LEU A 72 -5.24 9.25 -3.84
C LEU A 72 -6.32 8.22 -4.12
N PHE A 73 -6.00 6.93 -4.16
CA PHE A 73 -6.98 5.87 -4.35
C PHE A 73 -8.08 5.91 -3.27
N PHE A 74 -7.69 5.95 -1.99
CA PHE A 74 -8.67 6.00 -0.90
C PHE A 74 -9.45 7.31 -0.87
N PHE A 75 -8.84 8.43 -1.27
CA PHE A 75 -9.54 9.69 -1.45
C PHE A 75 -10.63 9.56 -2.51
N LEU A 76 -10.29 9.07 -3.71
CA LEU A 76 -11.25 8.88 -4.79
C LEU A 76 -12.39 7.93 -4.38
N ARG A 77 -12.07 6.81 -3.73
CA ARG A 77 -13.04 5.81 -3.25
C ARG A 77 -13.99 6.37 -2.20
N ASN A 78 -13.46 7.05 -1.17
CA ASN A 78 -14.27 7.49 -0.03
C ASN A 78 -15.16 8.70 -0.36
N PHE A 79 -14.82 9.45 -1.42
CA PHE A 79 -15.62 10.55 -1.96
C PHE A 79 -16.57 10.12 -3.09
N GLY A 80 -16.63 8.83 -3.42
CA GLY A 80 -17.54 8.29 -4.43
C GLY A 80 -17.19 8.68 -5.87
N ILE A 81 -15.93 9.04 -6.13
CA ILE A 81 -15.44 9.33 -7.49
C ILE A 81 -15.18 8.03 -8.25
N ILE A 82 -14.71 7.00 -7.55
CA ILE A 82 -14.60 5.63 -8.05
C ILE A 82 -15.49 4.71 -7.22
N ASP A 83 -15.83 3.56 -7.76
CA ASP A 83 -16.67 2.58 -7.09
C ASP A 83 -16.09 2.12 -5.75
N TYR A 84 -16.99 1.64 -4.89
CA TYR A 84 -16.61 1.09 -3.62
C TYR A 84 -16.07 -0.34 -3.80
N TYR A 85 -14.75 -0.45 -3.85
CA TYR A 85 -14.07 -1.74 -3.89
C TYR A 85 -13.90 -2.35 -2.49
N TYR A 86 -14.08 -3.66 -2.39
CA TYR A 86 -13.77 -4.46 -1.20
C TYR A 86 -12.26 -4.70 -1.05
N ALA A 87 -11.83 -5.17 0.12
CA ALA A 87 -10.41 -5.30 0.46
C ALA A 87 -9.63 -6.26 -0.46
N ASP A 88 -10.31 -7.28 -0.94
CA ASP A 88 -9.85 -8.28 -1.91
C ASP A 88 -9.84 -7.78 -3.35
N GLU A 89 -10.42 -6.61 -3.62
CA GLU A 89 -10.49 -6.03 -4.96
C GLU A 89 -9.43 -4.95 -5.18
N TYR A 90 -9.16 -4.12 -4.16
CA TYR A 90 -8.22 -3.00 -4.29
C TYR A 90 -6.76 -3.33 -3.95
N TRP A 91 -6.44 -4.55 -3.50
CA TRP A 91 -5.06 -4.93 -3.20
C TRP A 91 -4.05 -4.69 -4.36
N PRO A 92 -4.41 -4.77 -5.66
CA PRO A 92 -3.48 -4.49 -6.75
C PRO A 92 -3.00 -3.05 -6.78
N VAL A 93 -3.76 -2.12 -6.17
CA VAL A 93 -3.35 -0.71 -6.02
C VAL A 93 -2.05 -0.61 -5.23
N PHE A 94 -1.83 -1.48 -4.24
CA PHE A 94 -0.55 -1.51 -3.52
C PHE A 94 0.59 -1.93 -4.43
N LEU A 95 0.39 -2.95 -5.28
CA LEU A 95 1.40 -3.34 -6.27
C LEU A 95 1.73 -2.19 -7.22
N LEU A 96 0.72 -1.48 -7.72
CA LEU A 96 0.92 -0.29 -8.55
C LEU A 96 1.69 0.79 -7.79
N ALA A 97 1.31 1.08 -6.53
CA ALA A 97 1.98 2.07 -5.70
C ALA A 97 3.48 1.76 -5.53
N PHE A 98 3.82 0.50 -5.22
CA PHE A 98 5.21 0.03 -5.13
C PHE A 98 5.93 0.09 -6.49
N GLY A 99 5.28 -0.33 -7.56
CA GLY A 99 5.82 -0.30 -8.92
C GLY A 99 6.17 1.10 -9.38
N PHE A 100 5.27 2.06 -9.18
CA PHE A 100 5.53 3.47 -9.47
C PHE A 100 6.59 4.07 -8.54
N GLY A 101 6.62 3.67 -7.26
CA GLY A 101 7.68 4.06 -6.33
C GLY A 101 9.06 3.70 -6.86
N PHE A 102 9.26 2.45 -7.28
CA PHE A 102 10.51 2.00 -7.88
C PHE A 102 10.79 2.67 -9.24
N LEU A 103 9.76 2.86 -10.07
CA LEU A 103 9.92 3.54 -11.36
C LEU A 103 10.43 4.98 -11.17
N VAL A 104 9.89 5.72 -10.21
CA VAL A 104 10.33 7.09 -9.92
C VAL A 104 11.76 7.11 -9.35
N LEU A 105 12.14 6.12 -8.52
CA LEU A 105 13.54 5.97 -8.09
C LEU A 105 14.49 5.82 -9.28
N PHE A 106 14.13 5.01 -10.28
CA PHE A 106 14.91 4.84 -11.50
C PHE A 106 14.98 6.15 -12.30
N LEU A 107 13.89 6.91 -12.43
CA LEU A 107 13.90 8.19 -13.13
C LEU A 107 14.84 9.22 -12.46
N PHE A 108 14.92 9.22 -11.13
CA PHE A 108 15.83 10.10 -10.38
C PHE A 108 17.28 9.61 -10.41
N ASN A 109 17.50 8.29 -10.44
CA ASN A 109 18.82 7.69 -10.51
C ASN A 109 18.90 6.64 -11.63
N PRO A 110 18.98 7.05 -12.92
CA PRO A 110 18.96 6.11 -14.05
C PRO A 110 20.15 5.15 -14.11
N LYS A 111 21.17 5.38 -13.28
CA LYS A 111 22.33 4.49 -13.15
C LYS A 111 22.00 3.20 -12.40
N ASP A 112 20.94 3.20 -11.59
CA ASP A 112 20.54 2.03 -10.81
C ASP A 112 19.53 1.16 -11.57
N TRP A 113 20.06 0.41 -12.54
CA TRP A 113 19.27 -0.54 -13.34
C TRP A 113 18.65 -1.66 -12.50
N GLY A 114 19.17 -1.92 -11.29
CA GLY A 114 18.63 -2.93 -10.38
C GLY A 114 17.19 -2.64 -9.97
N VAL A 115 16.77 -1.37 -10.01
CA VAL A 115 15.43 -0.91 -9.61
C VAL A 115 14.37 -1.15 -10.68
N ILE A 116 14.75 -1.29 -11.96
CA ILE A 116 13.81 -1.55 -13.06
C ILE A 116 13.15 -2.92 -12.92
N ILE A 117 13.90 -3.92 -12.46
CA ILE A 117 13.39 -5.28 -12.28
C ILE A 117 12.18 -5.29 -11.32
N PRO A 118 12.30 -4.81 -10.07
CA PRO A 118 11.14 -4.74 -9.18
C PRO A 118 10.07 -3.78 -9.71
N ALA A 119 10.42 -2.63 -10.29
CA ALA A 119 9.43 -1.71 -10.88
C ALA A 119 8.56 -2.41 -11.93
N SER A 120 9.19 -3.14 -12.85
CA SER A 120 8.51 -3.84 -13.95
C SER A 120 7.64 -4.98 -13.42
N ILE A 121 8.12 -5.76 -12.45
CA ILE A 121 7.35 -6.84 -11.84
C ILE A 121 6.12 -6.28 -11.14
N PHE A 122 6.28 -5.27 -10.28
CA PHE A 122 5.18 -4.69 -9.52
C PHE A 122 4.16 -4.00 -10.43
N LEU A 123 4.60 -3.27 -11.46
CA LEU A 123 3.68 -2.65 -12.43
C LEU A 123 2.98 -3.69 -13.29
N PHE A 124 3.68 -4.71 -13.78
CA PHE A 124 3.07 -5.77 -14.59
C PHE A 124 2.00 -6.53 -13.81
N LEU A 125 2.34 -6.98 -12.59
CA LEU A 125 1.39 -7.67 -11.71
C LEU A 125 0.25 -6.73 -11.30
N GLY A 126 0.57 -5.50 -10.91
CA GLY A 126 -0.42 -4.50 -10.49
C GLY A 126 -1.42 -4.19 -11.59
N ILE A 127 -0.97 -3.84 -12.80
CA ILE A 127 -1.82 -3.61 -13.97
C ILE A 127 -2.66 -4.85 -14.27
N GLY A 128 -2.04 -6.02 -14.18
CA GLY A 128 -2.71 -7.27 -14.45
C GLY A 128 -3.88 -7.56 -13.53
N PHE A 129 -3.63 -7.57 -12.22
CA PHE A 129 -4.69 -7.79 -11.24
C PHE A 129 -5.67 -6.61 -11.17
N SER A 130 -5.23 -5.37 -11.38
CA SER A 130 -6.12 -4.20 -11.47
C SER A 130 -7.05 -4.28 -12.68
N SER A 131 -6.60 -4.81 -13.82
CA SER A 131 -7.45 -4.94 -15.01
C SER A 131 -8.65 -5.86 -14.76
N ARG A 132 -8.47 -6.89 -13.93
CA ARG A 132 -9.56 -7.76 -13.45
C ARG A 132 -10.59 -6.96 -12.67
N THR A 133 -10.14 -6.15 -11.70
CA THR A 133 -11.02 -5.40 -10.79
C THR A 133 -11.72 -4.22 -11.46
N PHE A 134 -10.97 -3.38 -12.18
CA PHE A 134 -11.47 -2.09 -12.66
C PHE A 134 -12.02 -2.13 -14.09
N LEU A 135 -11.53 -3.04 -14.94
CA LEU A 135 -11.91 -3.07 -16.37
C LEU A 135 -12.82 -4.26 -16.72
N GLY A 136 -13.08 -5.17 -15.78
CA GLY A 136 -13.94 -6.34 -16.01
C GLY A 136 -13.45 -7.27 -17.14
N MET A 137 -12.17 -7.17 -17.54
CA MET A 137 -11.59 -7.98 -18.61
C MET A 137 -11.38 -9.42 -18.14
N PHE A 138 -12.43 -10.24 -18.29
CA PHE A 138 -12.48 -11.62 -17.77
C PHE A 138 -11.92 -12.70 -18.71
N TRP A 139 -11.46 -12.37 -19.92
CA TRP A 139 -11.11 -13.40 -20.90
C TRP A 139 -9.60 -13.69 -20.92
N GLY A 140 -9.16 -14.68 -20.12
CA GLY A 140 -7.89 -15.40 -20.31
C GLY A 140 -6.73 -15.07 -19.35
N TRP A 141 -6.87 -14.08 -18.47
CA TRP A 141 -5.80 -13.64 -17.55
C TRP A 141 -5.41 -14.69 -16.51
N ASP A 142 -6.38 -15.38 -15.91
CA ASP A 142 -6.11 -16.43 -14.90
C ASP A 142 -5.29 -17.58 -15.51
N SER A 143 -5.71 -18.02 -16.70
CA SER A 143 -4.99 -19.05 -17.46
C SER A 143 -3.59 -18.61 -17.92
N PHE A 144 -3.39 -17.29 -18.13
CA PHE A 144 -2.09 -16.75 -18.48
C PHE A 144 -1.17 -16.73 -17.25
N ILE A 145 -1.61 -16.18 -16.12
CA ILE A 145 -0.79 -16.10 -14.90
C ILE A 145 -0.41 -17.51 -14.40
N GLU A 146 -1.36 -18.44 -14.33
CA GLU A 146 -1.10 -19.83 -13.93
C GLU A 146 -0.08 -20.52 -14.85
N LYS A 147 -0.08 -20.19 -16.14
CA LYS A 147 0.83 -20.80 -17.12
C LYS A 147 2.21 -20.14 -17.15
N TYR A 148 2.29 -18.83 -16.93
CA TYR A 148 3.50 -18.04 -17.16
C TYR A 148 4.22 -17.58 -15.88
N TRP A 149 3.69 -17.78 -14.68
CA TRP A 149 4.41 -17.50 -13.43
C TRP A 149 5.80 -18.15 -13.33
N PRO A 150 6.05 -19.39 -13.83
CA PRO A 150 7.39 -19.98 -13.77
C PRO A 150 8.38 -19.27 -14.70
N ALA A 151 7.91 -18.76 -15.85
CA ALA A 151 8.75 -18.01 -16.78
C ALA A 151 9.23 -16.68 -16.15
N VAL A 152 8.36 -16.01 -15.38
CA VAL A 152 8.73 -14.81 -14.61
C VAL A 152 9.83 -15.14 -13.61
N LEU A 153 9.72 -16.26 -12.88
CA LEU A 153 10.78 -16.69 -11.95
C LEU A 153 12.10 -17.00 -12.66
N ILE A 154 12.06 -17.59 -13.85
CA ILE A 154 13.27 -17.84 -14.66
C ILE A 154 13.95 -16.52 -15.04
N VAL A 155 13.18 -15.53 -15.51
CA VAL A 155 13.74 -14.21 -15.87
C VAL A 155 14.35 -13.51 -14.65
N ILE A 156 13.67 -13.56 -13.49
CA ILE A 156 14.20 -13.02 -12.23
C ILE A 156 15.51 -13.73 -11.84
N GLY A 157 15.51 -15.07 -11.89
CA GLY A 157 16.70 -15.86 -11.58
C GLY A 157 17.88 -15.55 -12.49
N LEU A 158 17.64 -15.39 -13.80
CA LEU A 158 18.67 -14.98 -14.76
C LEU A 158 19.21 -13.58 -14.44
N GLY A 159 18.35 -12.62 -14.11
CA GLY A 159 18.76 -11.28 -13.71
C GLY A 159 19.71 -11.28 -12.50
N ILE A 160 19.39 -12.07 -11.47
CA ILE A 160 20.23 -12.24 -10.28
C ILE A 160 21.59 -12.85 -10.63
N LEU A 161 21.62 -13.88 -11.49
CA LEU A 161 22.86 -14.50 -11.94
C LEU A 161 23.74 -13.51 -12.70
N PHE A 162 23.17 -12.73 -13.62
CA PHE A 162 23.91 -11.72 -14.38
C PHE A 162 24.53 -10.65 -13.48
N GLN A 163 23.81 -10.21 -12.45
CA GLN A 163 24.32 -9.26 -11.47
C GLN A 163 25.47 -9.85 -10.64
N GLY A 164 25.37 -11.13 -10.27
CA GLY A 164 26.44 -11.86 -9.59
C GLY A 164 27.74 -11.94 -10.40
N PHE A 165 27.65 -12.11 -11.72
CA PHE A 165 28.83 -12.14 -12.59
C PHE A 165 29.47 -10.76 -12.80
N GLN A 166 28.68 -9.68 -12.88
CA GLN A 166 29.23 -8.33 -13.02
C GLN A 166 29.98 -7.86 -11.76
N ASN A 167 29.48 -8.18 -10.57
CA ASN A 167 30.16 -7.84 -9.31
C ASN A 167 31.50 -8.56 -9.12
N LYS A 168 31.70 -9.71 -9.77
CA LYS A 168 32.97 -10.46 -9.72
C LYS A 168 34.02 -9.92 -10.71
N LYS A 169 33.61 -9.13 -11.71
CA LYS A 169 34.50 -8.55 -12.73
C LYS A 169 35.04 -7.16 -12.32
N ASN A 170 34.43 -6.52 -11.32
CA ASN A 170 34.82 -5.22 -10.75
C ASN A 170 35.58 -5.34 -9.40
N LYS A 171 35.95 -6.56 -8.99
CA LYS A 171 36.93 -6.83 -7.93
C LYS A 171 38.20 -7.37 -8.56
#